data_AF-A0A957BC17-F1
#
_entry.id   AF-A0A957BC17-F1
#
_cell.length_a   1.000
_cell.length_b   1.000
_cell.length_c   1.000
_cell.angle_alpha   90.00
_cell.angle_beta   90.00
_cell.angle_gamma   90.00
#
_symmetry.space_group_name_H-M   'P 1'
#
loop_
_entity.id
_entity.type
_entity.pdbx_description
1 polymer ?
#
loop_
_entity_poly.entity_id
_entity_poly.type
_entity_poly.pdbx_seq_one_letter_code
_entity_poly.pdbx_strand_id
1 'polypeptide(L)'
;MQIVRCISCDGFGWIEDDFTGESTDCDWCAGIGYVYRNEQGVDSKIPREDWAKVAGQLEALEAERLREMGYQGAAKKPWEQDIREGTQGGQNPYENESD
;
A
#
# COMPACT_ATOMS: atom_id res chain seq x y z
N MET A 1 -14.39 -17.50 4.65
CA MET A 1 -13.74 -16.76 3.55
C MET A 1 -12.52 -16.04 4.09
N GLN A 2 -11.41 -16.08 3.36
CA GLN A 2 -10.18 -15.35 3.67
C GLN A 2 -10.04 -14.16 2.73
N ILE A 3 -9.43 -13.06 3.19
CA ILE A 3 -9.04 -11.95 2.32
C ILE A 3 -7.62 -12.21 1.84
N VAL A 4 -7.42 -12.22 0.53
CA VAL A 4 -6.11 -12.47 -0.10
C VAL A 4 -5.80 -11.40 -1.13
N ARG A 5 -4.51 -11.21 -1.42
CA ARG A 5 -4.05 -10.27 -2.44
C ARG A 5 -4.64 -10.63 -3.80
N CYS A 6 -5.13 -9.63 -4.53
CA CYS A 6 -5.66 -9.82 -5.87
C CYS A 6 -4.52 -10.21 -6.83
N ILE A 7 -4.60 -11.42 -7.40
CA ILE A 7 -3.60 -11.94 -8.35
C ILE A 7 -3.52 -11.11 -9.63
N SER A 8 -4.64 -10.50 -10.06
CA SER A 8 -4.71 -9.78 -11.33
C SER A 8 -4.00 -8.43 -11.34
N CYS A 9 -3.85 -7.79 -10.19
CA CYS A 9 -3.17 -6.49 -10.06
C CYS A 9 -2.06 -6.51 -9.00
N ASP A 10 -1.62 -7.70 -8.58
CA ASP A 10 -0.70 -7.91 -7.47
C ASP A 10 -0.99 -7.00 -6.26
N GLY A 11 -2.29 -6.86 -5.96
CA GLY A 11 -2.85 -6.03 -4.90
C GLY A 11 -2.64 -4.51 -4.96
N PHE A 12 -2.21 -3.94 -6.08
CA PHE A 12 -2.21 -2.49 -6.26
C PHE A 12 -3.62 -1.93 -6.33
N GLY A 13 -4.57 -2.67 -6.91
CA GLY A 13 -5.94 -2.21 -7.11
C GLY A 13 -6.15 -1.48 -8.43
N TRP A 14 -5.09 -1.11 -9.14
CA TRP A 14 -5.13 -0.62 -10.51
C TRP A 14 -4.24 -1.48 -11.43
N ILE A 15 -4.43 -1.29 -12.74
CA ILE A 15 -3.58 -1.84 -13.80
C ILE A 15 -3.16 -0.66 -14.68
N GLU A 16 -1.90 -0.65 -15.09
CA GLU A 16 -1.36 0.34 -16.02
C GLU A 16 -1.32 -0.26 -17.43
N ASP A 17 -1.74 0.51 -18.43
CA ASP A 17 -1.58 0.14 -19.82
C ASP A 17 -0.15 0.43 -20.29
N ASP A 18 0.58 -0.62 -20.67
CA ASP A 18 2.00 -0.53 -21.03
C ASP A 18 2.30 0.36 -22.26
N PHE A 19 1.31 0.68 -23.09
CA PHE A 19 1.49 1.46 -24.32
C PHE A 19 1.19 2.94 -24.14
N THR A 20 0.20 3.25 -23.31
CA THR A 20 -0.31 4.62 -23.08
C THR A 20 0.13 5.20 -21.75
N GLY A 21 0.48 4.36 -20.77
CA GLY A 21 0.76 4.74 -19.38
C GLY A 21 -0.50 5.13 -18.59
N GLU A 22 -1.70 4.84 -19.12
CA GLU A 22 -2.95 5.12 -18.41
C GLU A 22 -3.22 4.07 -17.33
N SER A 23 -3.65 4.53 -16.14
CA SER A 23 -4.04 3.67 -15.03
C SER A 23 -5.55 3.56 -14.92
N THR A 24 -6.05 2.34 -14.83
CA THR A 24 -7.47 2.02 -14.60
C THR A 24 -7.60 1.14 -13.37
N ASP A 25 -8.74 1.25 -12.67
CA ASP A 25 -9.07 0.33 -11.58
C ASP A 25 -9.03 -1.12 -12.10
N CYS A 26 -8.51 -2.01 -11.26
CA CYS A 26 -8.52 -3.43 -11.54
C CYS A 26 -9.95 -3.94 -11.44
N ASP A 27 -10.53 -4.30 -12.58
CA ASP A 27 -11.88 -4.84 -12.64
C ASP A 27 -12.06 -6.10 -11.79
N TRP A 28 -11.02 -6.92 -11.58
CA TRP A 28 -11.13 -8.17 -10.82
C TRP A 28 -11.39 -7.95 -9.34
N CYS A 29 -10.77 -6.94 -8.72
CA CYS A 29 -10.96 -6.60 -7.31
C CYS A 29 -11.77 -5.31 -7.10
N ALA A 30 -12.24 -4.67 -8.19
CA ALA A 30 -12.96 -3.40 -8.17
C ALA A 30 -12.17 -2.29 -7.43
N GLY A 31 -10.88 -2.17 -7.71
CA GLY A 31 -10.04 -1.12 -7.12
C GLY A 31 -9.45 -1.45 -5.74
N ILE A 32 -9.88 -2.53 -5.08
CA ILE A 32 -9.55 -2.78 -3.66
C ILE A 32 -8.13 -3.33 -3.46
N GLY A 33 -7.57 -4.01 -4.46
CA GLY A 33 -6.30 -4.75 -4.33
C GLY A 33 -6.44 -6.11 -3.62
N TYR A 34 -7.60 -6.44 -3.07
CA TYR A 34 -7.84 -7.71 -2.37
C TYR A 34 -9.15 -8.37 -2.82
N VAL A 35 -9.23 -9.70 -2.67
CA VAL A 35 -10.38 -10.54 -3.03
C VAL A 35 -10.69 -11.52 -1.91
N TYR A 36 -11.92 -12.04 -1.90
CA TYR A 36 -12.27 -13.17 -1.03
C TYR A 36 -11.87 -14.49 -1.67
N ARG A 37 -11.23 -15.35 -0.88
CA ARG A 37 -10.98 -16.76 -1.21
C ARG A 37 -11.86 -17.67 -0.36
N ASN A 38 -12.56 -18.59 -1.00
CA ASN A 38 -13.34 -19.62 -0.32
C ASN A 38 -12.49 -20.85 0.03
N GLU A 39 -13.08 -21.83 0.72
CA GLU A 39 -12.38 -23.05 1.16
C GLU A 39 -11.91 -23.94 0.00
N GLN A 40 -12.56 -23.82 -1.17
CA GLN A 40 -12.14 -24.48 -2.40
C GLN A 40 -11.03 -23.72 -3.15
N GLY A 41 -10.54 -22.59 -2.61
CA GLY A 41 -9.49 -21.79 -3.23
C GLY A 41 -9.97 -20.90 -4.37
N VAL A 42 -11.28 -20.71 -4.54
CA VAL A 42 -11.86 -19.86 -5.58
C VAL A 42 -11.90 -18.41 -5.10
N ASP A 43 -11.37 -17.53 -5.95
CA ASP A 43 -11.31 -16.09 -5.70
C ASP A 43 -12.55 -15.38 -6.24
N SER A 44 -13.03 -14.40 -5.49
CA SER A 44 -14.21 -13.60 -5.82
C SER A 44 -14.09 -12.18 -5.29
N LYS A 45 -14.75 -11.23 -5.96
CA LYS A 45 -14.83 -9.84 -5.50
C LYS A 45 -15.39 -9.77 -4.09
N ILE A 46 -14.83 -8.88 -3.27
CA ILE A 46 -15.43 -8.49 -2.00
C ILE A 46 -16.71 -7.68 -2.31
N PRO A 47 -17.90 -8.18 -1.97
CA PRO A 47 -19.15 -7.47 -2.24
C PRO A 47 -19.20 -6.12 -1.51
N ARG A 48 -19.88 -5.14 -2.09
CA ARG A 48 -19.87 -3.76 -1.58
C ARG A 48 -20.48 -3.64 -0.19
N GLU A 49 -21.46 -4.47 0.12
CA GLU A 49 -22.10 -4.61 1.43
C GLU A 49 -21.15 -5.09 2.54
N ASP A 50 -20.01 -5.67 2.17
CA ASP A 50 -19.02 -6.16 3.12
C ASP A 50 -17.87 -5.16 3.35
N TRP A 51 -17.73 -4.12 2.53
CA TRP A 51 -16.59 -3.19 2.59
C TRP A 51 -16.42 -2.57 3.99
N ALA A 52 -17.50 -2.08 4.58
CA ALA A 52 -17.45 -1.52 5.93
C ALA A 52 -17.09 -2.57 7.01
N LYS A 53 -17.45 -3.84 6.78
CA LYS A 53 -17.17 -4.93 7.73
C LYS A 53 -15.70 -5.34 7.70
N VAL A 54 -15.06 -5.25 6.53
CA VAL A 54 -13.68 -5.71 6.32
C VAL A 54 -12.65 -4.59 6.22
N ALA A 55 -13.07 -3.32 6.27
CA ALA A 55 -12.20 -2.16 6.15
C ALA A 55 -10.96 -2.24 7.06
N GLY A 56 -11.15 -2.55 8.35
CA GLY A 56 -10.03 -2.69 9.28
C GLY A 56 -9.07 -3.84 8.95
N GLN A 57 -9.56 -4.93 8.37
CA GLN A 57 -8.68 -6.01 7.87
C GLN A 57 -7.90 -5.57 6.62
N LEU A 58 -8.56 -4.87 5.69
CA LEU A 58 -7.91 -4.35 4.48
C LEU A 58 -6.81 -3.36 4.82
N GLU A 59 -7.06 -2.43 5.75
CA GLU A 59 -6.04 -1.48 6.23
C GLU A 59 -4.85 -2.18 6.89
N ALA A 60 -5.09 -3.23 7.69
CA ALA A 60 -4.03 -4.00 8.32
C ALA A 60 -3.17 -4.74 7.29
N LEU A 61 -3.80 -5.36 6.29
CA LEU A 61 -3.11 -6.04 5.18
C LEU A 61 -2.29 -5.06 4.35
N GLU A 62 -2.83 -3.86 4.09
CA GLU A 62 -2.11 -2.85 3.32
C GLU A 62 -0.91 -2.28 4.10
N ALA A 63 -1.07 -2.03 5.40
CA ALA A 63 0.06 -1.64 6.24
C ALA A 63 1.16 -2.71 6.27
N GLU A 64 0.80 -4.00 6.22
CA GLU A 64 1.76 -5.10 6.11
C GLU A 64 2.46 -5.12 4.75
N ARG A 65 1.69 -5.03 3.65
CA ARG A 65 2.22 -4.93 2.29
C ARG A 65 3.21 -3.76 2.14
N LEU A 66 2.86 -2.58 2.65
CA LEU A 66 3.75 -1.43 2.61
C LEU A 66 5.07 -1.73 3.33
N ARG A 67 5.04 -2.40 4.49
CA ARG A 67 6.26 -2.82 5.20
C ARG A 67 7.09 -3.82 4.39
N GLU A 68 6.46 -4.76 3.69
CA GLU A 68 7.16 -5.68 2.77
C GLU A 68 7.88 -4.93 1.64
N MET A 69 7.27 -3.84 1.16
CA MET A 69 7.86 -2.94 0.16
C MET A 69 8.92 -2.00 0.73
N GLY A 70 9.24 -2.11 2.03
CA GLY A 70 10.25 -1.30 2.71
C GLY A 70 9.73 0.00 3.31
N TYR A 71 8.41 0.22 3.35
CA TYR A 71 7.83 1.37 4.04
C TYR A 71 7.97 1.22 5.56
N GLN A 72 8.63 2.17 6.20
CA GLN A 72 8.92 2.14 7.64
C GLN A 72 7.94 2.95 8.50
N GLY A 73 6.86 3.51 7.91
CA GLY A 73 5.82 4.20 8.66
C GLY A 73 6.17 5.62 9.11
N ALA A 74 7.37 6.12 8.81
CA ALA A 74 7.78 7.48 9.12
C ALA A 74 8.32 8.18 7.87
N ALA A 75 7.81 9.38 7.60
CA ALA A 75 8.50 10.29 6.70
C ALA A 75 9.82 10.68 7.38
N LYS A 76 10.94 10.15 6.87
CA LYS A 76 12.27 10.59 7.31
C LYS A 76 12.35 12.10 7.07
N LYS A 77 12.67 12.88 8.11
CA LYS A 77 12.97 14.30 7.95
C LYS A 77 14.13 14.44 6.96
N PRO A 78 14.27 15.57 6.23
CA PRO A 78 15.29 15.70 5.19
C PRO A 78 16.70 15.28 5.64
N TRP A 79 17.08 15.61 6.88
CA TRP A 79 18.40 15.26 7.44
C TRP A 79 18.54 13.80 7.90
N GLU A 80 17.45 13.06 8.05
CA GLU A 80 17.45 11.61 8.35
C GLU A 80 17.55 10.75 7.07
N GLN A 81 17.56 11.38 5.89
CA GLN A 81 17.67 10.72 4.59
C GLN A 81 19.13 10.73 4.10
N ASP A 82 19.82 9.58 4.20
CA ASP A 82 21.23 9.42 3.78
C ASP A 82 21.50 9.73 2.29
N ILE A 83 20.47 9.68 1.46
CA ILE A 83 20.55 9.93 0.01
C ILE A 83 20.58 11.43 -0.36
N ARG A 84 20.30 12.34 0.57
CA ARG A 84 20.24 13.77 0.27
C ARG A 84 21.63 14.40 0.42
N GLU A 85 22.17 14.90 -0.69
CA GLU A 85 23.39 15.70 -0.66
C GLU A 85 23.16 17.01 0.12
N GLY A 86 24.02 17.31 1.08
CA GLY A 86 23.98 18.56 1.87
C GLY A 86 23.37 18.45 3.27
N THR A 87 22.84 17.28 3.65
CA THR A 87 22.53 17.01 5.06
C THR A 87 23.77 16.39 5.70
N GLN A 88 24.23 16.90 6.85
CA GLN A 88 25.37 16.34 7.59
C GLN A 88 24.98 15.01 8.23
N GLY A 89 24.70 13.98 7.42
CA GLY A 89 24.55 12.58 7.81
C GLY A 89 23.76 12.35 9.11
N GLY A 90 22.55 12.90 9.22
CA GLY A 90 21.69 12.66 10.39
C GLY A 90 21.63 13.80 11.43
N GLN A 91 22.41 14.88 11.33
CA GLN A 91 22.31 15.99 12.28
C GLN A 91 21.08 16.88 12.01
N ASN A 92 20.26 17.10 13.04
CA ASN A 92 19.10 17.98 12.99
C ASN A 92 19.57 19.45 13.03
N PRO A 93 19.39 20.24 11.95
CA PRO A 93 19.89 21.62 11.89
C PRO A 93 19.19 22.58 12.85
N TYR A 94 18.04 22.17 13.42
CA TYR A 94 17.23 22.98 14.34
C TYR A 94 17.42 22.58 15.81
N GLU A 95 18.30 21.62 16.13
CA GLU A 95 18.49 21.12 17.49
C GLU A 95 18.95 22.20 18.48
N ASN A 96 19.62 23.25 17.98
CA ASN A 96 20.13 24.36 18.78
C ASN A 96 19.31 25.65 18.69
N GLU A 97 18.15 25.66 18.00
CA GLU A 97 17.29 26.84 17.86
C GLU A 97 16.11 26.85 18.86
N SER A 98 16.31 26.29 20.05
CA SER A 98 15.33 26.39 21.14
C SER A 98 15.58 27.67 21.95
N ASP A 99 14.89 28.76 21.59
CA ASP A 99 14.62 29.92 22.47
C ASP A 99 13.29 29.74 23.23
#